data_AF-A0A0W8DJ73-F1
#
_entry.id   AF-A0A0W8DJ73-F1
#
_cell.length_a   1.000
_cell.length_b   1.000
_cell.length_c   1.000
_cell.angle_alpha   90.00
_cell.angle_beta   90.00
_cell.angle_gamma   90.00
#
_symmetry.space_group_name_H-M   'P 1'
#
loop_
_entity.id
_entity.type
_entity.pdbx_description
1 polymer ?
#
loop_
_entity_poly.entity_id
_entity_poly.type
_entity_poly.pdbx_seq_one_letter_code
_entity_poly.pdbx_strand_id
1 'polypeptide(L)'
;MLASESCNCPGVAVGKDAWFRAQRYGHDIMSDLNNHVAGWVDWNLLLDHTGGPNHKGNLCDAPIILTKNETDFIIQPMYYFIQHFSKFIPVGSRRVDVEVAARFEKPGDAQLYVDYQSSLATCDGSSRQMIHKTDDNKMQVTNTPFCLNMVPTPSKGREIRLVECQWTQQTWTFEEDTNRIRIDDYCLSLSRGSTENGVRITADKCEPDVAPHQQWTFNAEDGTMRSKASTSNQCVTTGYSFVQAAAFVTPENRKVLVVLNENTEPADFQVQVGDAVLDTSVLAGAIRTYVW
;
A
#
# COMPACT_ATOMS: atom_id res chain seq x y z
N MET A 1 12.90 -12.76 9.53
CA MET A 1 13.40 -11.37 9.37
C MET A 1 12.90 -10.54 10.55
N LEU A 2 13.57 -9.44 10.90
CA LEU A 2 13.15 -8.51 11.95
C LEU A 2 13.32 -7.08 11.41
N ALA A 3 12.25 -6.28 11.40
CA ALA A 3 12.36 -4.85 11.17
C ALA A 3 12.83 -4.20 12.48
N SER A 4 14.12 -3.91 12.56
CA SER A 4 14.78 -3.53 13.82
C SER A 4 14.70 -2.05 14.16
N GLU A 5 14.28 -1.21 13.20
CA GLU A 5 14.19 0.24 13.36
C GLU A 5 13.25 0.81 12.30
N SER A 6 12.43 1.79 12.70
CA SER A 6 11.67 2.65 11.80
C SER A 6 11.38 3.98 12.50
N CYS A 7 11.28 5.06 11.73
CA CYS A 7 10.95 6.39 12.23
C CYS A 7 10.33 7.26 11.13
N ASN A 8 9.70 8.37 11.54
CA ASN A 8 9.30 9.43 10.62
C ASN A 8 10.10 10.71 10.93
N CYS A 9 10.73 11.27 9.90
CA CYS A 9 11.51 12.51 9.98
C CYS A 9 11.11 13.44 8.81
N PRO A 10 11.36 14.76 8.86
CA PRO A 10 12.00 15.50 9.95
C PRO A 10 11.03 15.95 11.05
N GLY A 11 11.55 16.10 12.28
CA GLY A 11 10.90 16.74 13.43
C GLY A 11 9.60 16.09 13.90
N VAL A 12 8.85 16.79 14.76
CA VAL A 12 7.57 16.34 15.33
C VAL A 12 6.40 16.83 14.48
N ALA A 13 5.52 15.91 14.05
CA ALA A 13 4.32 16.28 13.32
C ALA A 13 3.14 16.60 14.25
N VAL A 14 2.21 17.40 13.76
CA VAL A 14 0.97 17.77 14.46
C VAL A 14 -0.24 17.68 13.53
N GLY A 15 -1.44 17.59 14.10
CA GLY A 15 -2.69 17.60 13.34
C GLY A 15 -2.75 16.48 12.29
N LYS A 16 -3.12 16.84 11.05
CA LYS A 16 -3.25 15.88 9.94
C LYS A 16 -1.94 15.16 9.60
N ASP A 17 -0.79 15.82 9.77
CA ASP A 17 0.50 15.22 9.44
C ASP A 17 0.88 14.15 10.48
N ALA A 18 0.52 14.35 11.75
CA ALA A 18 0.68 13.34 12.80
C ALA A 18 -0.19 12.11 12.54
N TRP A 19 -1.41 12.32 12.05
CA TRP A 19 -2.30 11.22 11.65
C TRP A 19 -1.76 10.45 10.44
N PHE A 20 -1.30 11.17 9.41
CA PHE A 20 -0.65 10.56 8.24
C PHE A 20 0.57 9.72 8.64
N ARG A 21 1.42 10.20 9.55
CA ARG A 21 2.54 9.41 10.09
C ARG A 21 2.05 8.14 10.80
N ALA A 22 0.95 8.21 11.53
CA ALA A 22 0.39 7.03 12.18
C ALA A 22 -0.14 5.99 11.17
N GLN A 23 -0.82 6.44 10.11
CA GLN A 23 -1.22 5.56 9.01
C GLN A 23 -0.02 4.88 8.36
N ARG A 24 1.08 5.62 8.14
CA ARG A 24 2.34 5.04 7.64
C ARG A 24 2.90 3.96 8.58
N TYR A 25 2.86 4.16 9.89
CA TYR A 25 3.27 3.13 10.86
C TYR A 25 2.37 1.89 10.76
N GLY A 26 1.04 2.06 10.69
CA GLY A 26 0.11 0.96 10.51
C GLY A 26 0.36 0.18 9.22
N HIS A 27 0.59 0.90 8.12
CA HIS A 27 0.91 0.35 6.81
C HIS A 27 2.21 -0.46 6.83
N ASP A 28 3.28 0.12 7.39
CA ASP A 28 4.62 -0.46 7.44
C ASP A 28 4.64 -1.74 8.28
N ILE A 29 4.11 -1.68 9.51
CA ILE A 29 3.98 -2.86 10.40
C ILE A 29 3.17 -3.96 9.70
N MET A 30 2.04 -3.62 9.07
CA MET A 30 1.17 -4.59 8.43
C MET A 30 1.83 -5.23 7.20
N SER A 31 2.50 -4.42 6.39
CA SER A 31 3.25 -4.89 5.22
C SER A 31 4.35 -5.86 5.65
N ASP A 32 5.15 -5.53 6.65
CA ASP A 32 6.20 -6.38 7.17
C ASP A 32 5.66 -7.72 7.68
N LEU A 33 4.60 -7.68 8.50
CA LEU A 33 4.00 -8.89 9.06
C LEU A 33 3.40 -9.79 7.96
N ASN A 34 2.80 -9.21 6.92
CA ASN A 34 2.30 -9.95 5.76
C ASN A 34 3.41 -10.53 4.89
N ASN A 35 4.63 -9.98 4.96
CA ASN A 35 5.81 -10.41 4.22
C ASN A 35 6.84 -11.18 5.08
N HIS A 36 6.35 -11.97 6.05
CA HIS A 36 7.14 -12.92 6.85
C HIS A 36 8.19 -12.29 7.80
N VAL A 37 8.04 -11.00 8.11
CA VAL A 37 8.80 -10.38 9.20
C VAL A 37 8.22 -10.84 10.54
N ALA A 38 9.11 -11.20 11.48
CA ALA A 38 8.72 -11.82 12.75
C ALA A 38 8.49 -10.80 13.88
N GLY A 39 8.83 -9.53 13.65
CA GLY A 39 8.70 -8.45 14.62
C GLY A 39 9.05 -7.10 14.01
N TRP A 40 8.64 -6.04 14.68
CA TRP A 40 8.82 -4.65 14.25
C TRP A 40 9.18 -3.81 15.47
N VAL A 41 10.23 -2.99 15.35
CA VAL A 41 10.80 -2.22 16.46
C VAL A 41 10.87 -0.74 16.05
N ASP A 42 10.19 0.10 16.82
CA ASP A 42 10.26 1.56 16.67
C ASP A 42 11.65 2.09 17.07
N TRP A 43 12.00 3.28 16.62
CA TRP A 43 13.28 3.89 16.94
C TRP A 43 13.33 4.50 18.35
N ASN A 44 13.08 5.80 18.48
CA ASN A 44 13.09 6.47 19.78
C ASN A 44 11.73 6.34 20.45
N LEU A 45 11.69 5.76 21.65
CA LEU A 45 10.45 5.66 22.43
C LEU A 45 9.92 7.04 22.86
N LEU A 46 10.82 8.01 23.06
CA LEU A 46 10.52 9.35 23.56
C LEU A 46 11.53 10.36 23.03
N LEU A 47 11.06 11.54 22.61
CA LEU A 47 11.87 12.68 22.18
C LEU A 47 11.33 14.00 22.75
N ASP A 48 12.12 15.07 22.67
CA ASP A 48 11.67 16.42 23.03
C ASP A 48 10.66 17.00 22.02
N HIS A 49 10.06 18.14 22.37
CA HIS A 49 9.09 18.86 21.53
C HIS A 49 9.58 19.26 20.12
N THR A 50 10.87 19.12 19.82
CA THR A 50 11.48 19.39 18.51
C THR A 50 11.90 18.11 17.77
N GLY A 51 11.85 16.95 18.43
CA GLY A 51 12.29 15.67 17.88
C GLY A 51 13.75 15.33 18.16
N GLY A 52 14.31 15.91 19.22
CA GLY A 52 15.68 15.70 19.68
C GLY A 52 15.75 15.15 21.12
N PRO A 53 16.91 15.25 21.79
CA PRO A 53 18.15 15.83 21.28
C PRO A 53 18.84 14.91 20.25
N ASN A 54 19.47 15.51 19.24
CA ASN A 54 20.32 14.77 18.30
C ASN A 54 21.60 15.57 18.01
N HIS A 55 22.78 14.96 18.23
CA HIS A 55 24.08 15.64 18.12
C HIS A 55 24.45 16.10 16.69
N LYS A 56 23.72 15.66 15.66
CA LYS A 56 23.85 16.11 14.27
C LYS A 56 22.65 16.94 13.78
N GLY A 57 21.68 17.22 14.66
CA GLY A 57 20.44 17.88 14.27
C GLY A 57 19.53 17.03 13.37
N ASN A 58 19.72 15.71 13.34
CA ASN A 58 18.83 14.79 12.63
C ASN A 58 17.57 14.52 13.48
N LEU A 59 16.65 15.48 13.49
CA LEU A 59 15.45 15.44 14.32
C LEU A 59 14.36 14.58 13.68
N CYS A 60 13.68 13.77 14.49
CA CYS A 60 12.62 12.86 14.04
C CYS A 60 11.45 12.88 15.03
N ASP A 61 10.33 12.28 14.65
CA ASP A 61 9.20 12.06 15.56
C ASP A 61 9.46 10.86 16.47
N ALA A 62 8.62 10.74 17.50
CA ALA A 62 8.52 9.59 18.37
C ALA A 62 7.07 9.40 18.83
N PRO A 63 6.65 8.18 19.23
CA PRO A 63 5.30 7.96 19.76
C PRO A 63 4.97 8.77 21.00
N ILE A 64 5.99 9.17 21.77
CA ILE A 64 5.85 9.99 22.97
C ILE A 64 6.74 11.23 22.83
N ILE A 65 6.15 12.41 22.97
CA ILE A 65 6.86 13.69 22.82
C ILE A 65 6.76 14.47 24.13
N LEU A 66 7.87 14.90 24.70
CA LEU A 66 7.85 15.79 25.87
C LEU A 66 7.29 17.16 25.50
N THR A 67 6.56 17.78 26.43
CA THR A 67 6.18 19.19 26.30
C THR A 67 7.43 20.09 26.28
N LYS A 68 7.30 21.30 25.75
CA LYS A 68 8.43 22.24 25.61
C LYS A 68 9.18 22.55 26.90
N ASN A 69 8.48 22.50 28.04
CA ASN A 69 9.05 22.71 29.37
C ASN A 69 9.45 21.40 30.08
N GLU A 70 9.32 20.25 29.41
CA GLU A 70 9.71 18.91 29.88
C GLU A 70 9.02 18.46 31.18
N THR A 71 7.85 19.02 31.48
CA THR A 71 7.08 18.64 32.69
C THR A 71 5.97 17.63 32.42
N ASP A 72 5.63 17.39 31.15
CA ASP A 72 4.56 16.50 30.73
C ASP A 72 4.88 15.91 29.34
N PHE A 73 4.01 15.06 28.81
CA PHE A 73 4.18 14.43 27.50
C PHE A 73 2.88 14.37 26.69
N ILE A 74 3.05 14.23 25.37
CA ILE A 74 1.98 14.06 24.39
C ILE A 74 2.16 12.67 23.76
N ILE A 75 1.09 11.88 23.77
CA ILE A 75 1.05 10.59 23.06
C ILE A 75 0.60 10.85 21.63
N GLN A 76 1.48 10.58 20.67
CA GLN A 76 1.22 10.78 19.25
C GLN A 76 0.27 9.72 18.69
N PRO A 77 -0.50 10.02 17.62
CA PRO A 77 -1.34 9.03 16.95
C PRO A 77 -0.61 7.73 16.58
N MET A 78 0.67 7.79 16.22
CA MET A 78 1.48 6.61 15.88
C MET A 78 1.59 5.61 17.05
N TYR A 79 1.58 6.07 18.30
CA TYR A 79 1.56 5.19 19.47
C TYR A 79 0.34 4.26 19.45
N TYR A 80 -0.83 4.81 19.14
CA TYR A 80 -2.07 4.04 19.09
C TYR A 80 -2.08 3.07 17.90
N PHE A 81 -1.53 3.48 16.74
CA PHE A 81 -1.37 2.58 15.60
C PHE A 81 -0.43 1.41 15.92
N ILE A 82 0.69 1.64 16.61
CA ILE A 82 1.56 0.57 17.13
C ILE A 82 0.76 -0.34 18.09
N GLN A 83 -0.04 0.25 18.98
CA GLN A 83 -0.85 -0.48 19.96
C GLN A 83 -1.85 -1.46 19.31
N HIS A 84 -2.40 -1.16 18.13
CA HIS A 84 -3.28 -2.08 17.39
C HIS A 84 -2.63 -3.43 17.07
N PHE A 85 -1.30 -3.48 17.06
CA PHE A 85 -0.52 -4.70 16.91
C PHE A 85 0.05 -5.17 18.26
N SER A 86 0.83 -4.34 18.94
CA SER A 86 1.63 -4.74 20.11
C SER A 86 0.80 -5.21 21.31
N LYS A 87 -0.41 -4.66 21.49
CA LYS A 87 -1.31 -5.03 22.59
C LYS A 87 -2.06 -6.33 22.32
N PHE A 88 -2.35 -6.62 21.05
CA PHE A 88 -3.28 -7.68 20.66
C PHE A 88 -2.58 -8.91 20.08
N ILE A 89 -1.34 -8.78 19.63
CA ILE A 89 -0.53 -9.85 19.01
C ILE A 89 0.64 -10.17 19.94
N PRO A 90 0.45 -10.95 21.01
CA PRO A 90 1.53 -11.30 21.94
C PRO A 90 2.59 -12.19 21.26
N VAL A 91 3.77 -12.25 21.89
CA VAL A 91 4.88 -13.11 21.45
C VAL A 91 4.40 -14.57 21.30
N GLY A 92 4.78 -15.21 20.19
CA GLY A 92 4.34 -16.56 19.84
C GLY A 92 3.05 -16.62 19.03
N SER A 93 2.40 -15.49 18.75
CA SER A 93 1.30 -15.43 17.79
C SER A 93 1.76 -15.86 16.40
N ARG A 94 0.92 -16.60 15.69
CA ARG A 94 1.17 -17.07 14.32
C ARG A 94 0.29 -16.31 13.34
N ARG A 95 0.87 -15.77 12.27
CA ARG A 95 0.10 -15.22 11.15
C ARG A 95 -0.70 -16.34 10.50
N VAL A 96 -1.95 -16.05 10.14
CA VAL A 96 -2.78 -16.91 9.30
C VAL A 96 -3.18 -16.14 8.05
N ASP A 97 -3.56 -16.88 7.02
CA ASP A 97 -3.97 -16.28 5.77
C ASP A 97 -5.28 -15.48 5.91
N VAL A 98 -5.39 -14.41 5.14
CA VAL A 98 -6.58 -13.57 5.07
C VAL A 98 -6.73 -13.05 3.64
N GLU A 99 -7.92 -13.26 3.07
CA GLU A 99 -8.29 -12.66 1.80
C GLU A 99 -8.98 -11.32 2.06
N VAL A 100 -8.55 -10.27 1.35
CA VAL A 100 -9.13 -8.93 1.48
C VAL A 100 -9.85 -8.59 0.18
N ALA A 101 -11.15 -8.36 0.29
CA ALA A 101 -11.98 -7.82 -0.76
C ALA A 101 -12.85 -6.72 -0.16
N ALA A 102 -12.53 -5.47 -0.48
CA ALA A 102 -13.33 -4.31 -0.12
C ALA A 102 -13.92 -3.68 -1.37
N ARG A 103 -15.04 -2.98 -1.24
CA ARG A 103 -15.59 -2.15 -2.30
C ARG A 103 -15.96 -0.81 -1.71
N PHE A 104 -15.43 0.26 -2.28
CA PHE A 104 -15.77 1.61 -1.88
C PHE A 104 -16.98 2.11 -2.66
N GLU A 105 -17.94 2.74 -1.97
CA GLU A 105 -19.05 3.45 -2.63
C GLU A 105 -18.55 4.67 -3.42
N LYS A 106 -17.49 5.30 -2.93
CA LYS A 106 -16.83 6.44 -3.54
C LYS A 106 -15.34 6.17 -3.68
N PRO A 107 -14.68 6.60 -4.78
CA PRO A 107 -13.27 6.28 -4.99
C PRO A 107 -12.30 6.82 -3.92
N GLY A 108 -12.65 7.95 -3.28
CA GLY A 108 -11.78 8.70 -2.39
C GLY A 108 -10.55 9.30 -3.09
N ASP A 109 -9.61 9.84 -2.32
CA ASP A 109 -8.40 10.49 -2.85
C ASP A 109 -7.25 9.48 -3.00
N ALA A 110 -6.58 9.51 -4.14
CA ALA A 110 -5.57 8.49 -4.48
C ALA A 110 -4.35 8.51 -3.54
N GLN A 111 -4.02 9.67 -2.96
CA GLN A 111 -2.92 9.82 -1.99
C GLN A 111 -1.62 9.14 -2.47
N LEU A 112 -1.16 9.55 -3.66
CA LEU A 112 -0.02 8.98 -4.35
C LEU A 112 1.19 9.90 -4.28
N TYR A 113 2.37 9.30 -4.35
CA TYR A 113 3.65 9.99 -4.44
C TYR A 113 4.48 9.41 -5.60
N VAL A 114 5.48 10.18 -6.04
CA VAL A 114 6.49 9.66 -6.97
C VAL A 114 7.18 8.40 -6.40
N ASP A 115 7.73 7.59 -7.28
CA ASP A 115 8.39 6.31 -7.00
C ASP A 115 7.47 5.17 -6.50
N TYR A 116 6.19 5.44 -6.20
CA TYR A 116 5.25 4.39 -5.87
C TYR A 116 5.16 3.37 -7.00
N GLN A 117 5.20 2.09 -6.66
CA GLN A 117 5.06 1.00 -7.62
C GLN A 117 3.59 0.71 -7.91
N SER A 118 3.30 -0.22 -8.81
CA SER A 118 1.94 -0.71 -9.03
C SER A 118 1.89 -2.22 -8.84
N SER A 119 0.73 -2.73 -8.43
CA SER A 119 0.48 -4.15 -8.24
C SER A 119 -0.89 -4.56 -8.74
N LEU A 120 -1.10 -5.86 -8.92
CA LEU A 120 -2.43 -6.42 -9.14
C LEU A 120 -3.13 -6.56 -7.78
N ALA A 121 -4.38 -6.14 -7.66
CA ALA A 121 -5.19 -6.38 -6.47
C ALA A 121 -6.65 -6.61 -6.86
N THR A 122 -7.47 -7.14 -5.94
CA THR A 122 -8.92 -7.19 -6.12
C THR A 122 -9.46 -5.80 -6.44
N CYS A 123 -10.33 -5.68 -7.45
CA CYS A 123 -10.92 -4.41 -7.80
C CYS A 123 -11.80 -3.90 -6.64
N ASP A 124 -11.47 -2.75 -6.09
CA ASP A 124 -12.13 -2.13 -4.94
C ASP A 124 -12.87 -0.83 -5.30
N GLY A 125 -12.74 -0.35 -6.54
CA GLY A 125 -13.38 0.87 -7.03
C GLY A 125 -12.72 2.15 -6.52
N SER A 126 -11.53 2.05 -5.93
CA SER A 126 -10.80 3.20 -5.41
C SER A 126 -10.13 4.01 -6.51
N SER A 127 -9.78 5.26 -6.17
CA SER A 127 -9.07 6.16 -7.08
C SER A 127 -7.67 5.69 -7.46
N ARG A 128 -7.08 4.74 -6.72
CA ARG A 128 -5.78 4.12 -7.05
C ARG A 128 -5.87 3.10 -8.19
N GLN A 129 -7.08 2.70 -8.58
CA GLN A 129 -7.33 1.71 -9.64
C GLN A 129 -7.83 2.33 -10.95
N MET A 130 -8.01 3.65 -10.98
CA MET A 130 -8.45 4.35 -12.18
C MET A 130 -7.24 4.78 -13.01
N ILE A 131 -7.04 4.14 -14.16
CA ILE A 131 -5.90 4.40 -15.05
C ILE A 131 -6.42 4.55 -16.47
N HIS A 132 -6.07 5.67 -17.12
CA HIS A 132 -6.45 5.92 -18.51
C HIS A 132 -5.22 6.18 -19.38
N LYS A 133 -5.41 5.95 -20.67
CA LYS A 133 -4.45 6.34 -21.71
C LYS A 133 -4.64 7.82 -22.03
N THR A 134 -3.56 8.59 -22.03
CA THR A 134 -3.55 9.99 -22.47
C THR A 134 -3.33 10.10 -23.99
N ASP A 135 -3.65 11.26 -24.56
CA ASP A 135 -3.46 11.53 -26.00
C ASP A 135 -1.98 11.47 -26.44
N ASP A 136 -1.04 11.78 -25.53
CA ASP A 136 0.40 11.65 -25.74
C ASP A 136 0.95 10.24 -25.42
N ASN A 137 0.08 9.23 -25.35
CA ASN A 137 0.41 7.83 -25.12
C ASN A 137 1.10 7.55 -23.77
N LYS A 138 0.65 8.19 -22.69
CA LYS A 138 1.03 7.84 -21.31
C LYS A 138 -0.10 7.05 -20.64
N MET A 139 0.26 6.35 -19.56
CA MET A 139 -0.73 5.73 -18.65
C MET A 139 -0.79 6.59 -17.39
N GLN A 140 -1.87 7.35 -17.24
CA GLN A 140 -2.06 8.29 -16.14
C GLN A 140 -3.08 7.76 -15.13
N VAL A 141 -2.78 7.92 -13.84
CA VAL A 141 -3.77 7.68 -12.80
C VAL A 141 -4.76 8.84 -12.82
N THR A 142 -6.03 8.53 -13.06
CA THR A 142 -7.09 9.50 -13.32
C THR A 142 -7.21 10.52 -12.20
N ASN A 143 -7.37 11.81 -12.55
CA ASN A 143 -7.45 12.95 -11.64
C ASN A 143 -6.20 13.19 -10.76
N THR A 144 -5.04 12.65 -11.14
CA THR A 144 -3.77 12.90 -10.45
C THR A 144 -2.70 13.36 -11.45
N PRO A 145 -1.60 13.99 -11.01
CA PRO A 145 -0.49 14.34 -11.89
C PRO A 145 0.41 13.13 -12.22
N PHE A 146 0.08 11.90 -11.79
CA PHE A 146 1.00 10.76 -11.82
C PHE A 146 0.79 9.82 -13.00
N CYS A 147 1.89 9.46 -13.65
CA CYS A 147 1.95 8.51 -14.75
C CYS A 147 2.78 7.28 -14.37
N LEU A 148 2.38 6.12 -14.87
CA LEU A 148 3.17 4.88 -14.78
C LEU A 148 4.33 4.96 -15.77
N ASN A 149 5.54 4.84 -15.25
CA ASN A 149 6.77 5.02 -16.01
C ASN A 149 7.75 3.87 -15.75
N MET A 150 8.36 3.36 -16.82
CA MET A 150 9.39 2.35 -16.76
C MET A 150 10.73 2.96 -16.34
N VAL A 151 11.30 2.46 -15.24
CA VAL A 151 12.59 2.88 -14.69
C VAL A 151 13.59 1.72 -14.66
N PRO A 152 14.89 1.97 -14.94
CA PRO A 152 15.94 0.96 -14.76
C PRO A 152 16.11 0.59 -13.29
N THR A 153 16.35 -0.69 -13.02
CA THR A 153 16.81 -1.16 -11.71
C THR A 153 18.32 -1.48 -11.74
N PRO A 154 19.01 -1.45 -10.59
CA PRO A 154 20.43 -1.83 -10.50
C PRO A 154 20.72 -3.25 -10.99
N SER A 155 19.76 -4.18 -10.89
CA SER A 155 19.90 -5.60 -11.24
C SER A 155 19.63 -5.90 -12.73
N LYS A 156 19.66 -4.90 -13.62
CA LYS A 156 19.30 -4.97 -15.05
C LYS A 156 17.82 -5.22 -15.36
N GLY A 157 16.95 -5.33 -14.35
CA GLY A 157 15.50 -5.37 -14.55
C GLY A 157 14.91 -3.97 -14.79
N ARG A 158 13.62 -3.91 -15.13
CA ARG A 158 12.85 -2.67 -15.22
C ARG A 158 11.67 -2.73 -14.24
N GLU A 159 11.49 -1.66 -13.49
CA GLU A 159 10.33 -1.48 -12.62
C GLU A 159 9.37 -0.46 -13.22
N ILE A 160 8.10 -0.56 -12.84
CA ILE A 160 7.11 0.47 -13.11
C ILE A 160 6.94 1.31 -11.85
N ARG A 161 7.18 2.61 -11.97
CA ARG A 161 7.05 3.58 -10.89
C ARG A 161 6.26 4.79 -11.32
N LEU A 162 5.61 5.43 -10.37
CA LEU A 162 4.94 6.70 -10.58
C LEU A 162 5.97 7.83 -10.74
N VAL A 163 5.74 8.65 -11.76
CA VAL A 163 6.43 9.94 -11.97
C VAL A 163 5.37 10.99 -12.25
N GLU A 164 5.69 12.29 -12.10
CA GLU A 164 4.75 13.29 -12.59
C GLU A 164 4.73 13.29 -14.12
N CYS A 165 3.53 13.22 -14.70
CA CYS A 165 3.29 13.14 -16.13
C CYS A 165 3.95 14.28 -16.92
N GLN A 166 4.05 15.48 -16.31
CA GLN A 166 4.66 16.66 -16.92
C GLN A 166 6.18 16.56 -17.11
N TRP A 167 6.86 15.74 -16.29
CA TRP A 167 8.32 15.62 -16.33
C TRP A 167 8.80 14.46 -17.20
N THR A 168 7.96 13.45 -17.43
CA THR A 168 8.34 12.32 -18.28
C THR A 168 8.06 12.58 -19.76
N GLN A 169 9.06 12.28 -20.59
CA GLN A 169 8.95 12.23 -22.05
C GLN A 169 8.73 10.81 -22.56
N GLN A 170 8.67 9.82 -21.65
CA GLN A 170 8.45 8.43 -21.99
C GLN A 170 7.01 8.23 -22.45
N THR A 171 6.83 7.51 -23.55
CA THR A 171 5.53 7.16 -24.12
C THR A 171 5.45 5.65 -24.33
N TRP A 172 4.25 5.10 -24.17
CA TRP A 172 3.97 3.68 -24.33
C TRP A 172 3.46 3.39 -25.74
N THR A 173 3.91 2.28 -26.31
CA THR A 173 3.28 1.69 -27.50
C THR A 173 2.14 0.78 -27.04
N PHE A 174 0.93 1.05 -27.50
CA PHE A 174 -0.25 0.22 -27.24
C PHE A 174 -0.56 -0.59 -28.49
N GLU A 175 -0.39 -1.90 -28.43
CA GLU A 175 -0.59 -2.79 -29.57
C GLU A 175 -2.04 -3.30 -29.61
N GLU A 176 -2.77 -3.02 -30.69
CA GLU A 176 -4.17 -3.44 -30.81
C GLU A 176 -4.30 -4.96 -31.03
N ASP A 177 -3.44 -5.54 -31.87
CA ASP A 177 -3.49 -6.95 -32.27
C ASP A 177 -3.12 -7.91 -31.12
N THR A 178 -2.14 -7.53 -30.30
CA THR A 178 -1.60 -8.37 -29.23
C THR A 178 -2.11 -7.97 -27.85
N ASN A 179 -2.66 -6.75 -27.71
CA ASN A 179 -2.98 -6.11 -26.42
C ASN A 179 -1.77 -5.97 -25.48
N ARG A 180 -0.56 -5.90 -26.04
CA ARG A 180 0.65 -5.56 -25.30
C ARG A 180 0.77 -4.05 -25.14
N ILE A 181 1.38 -3.66 -24.03
CA ILE A 181 1.79 -2.27 -23.76
C ILE A 181 3.30 -2.32 -23.57
N ARG A 182 4.07 -1.59 -24.38
CA ARG A 182 5.53 -1.74 -24.37
C ARG A 182 6.31 -0.47 -24.69
N ILE A 183 7.60 -0.51 -24.36
CA ILE A 183 8.62 0.44 -24.77
C ILE A 183 9.79 -0.38 -25.28
N ASP A 184 10.21 -0.12 -26.52
CA ASP A 184 11.25 -0.89 -27.20
C ASP A 184 10.95 -2.41 -27.14
N ASP A 185 11.86 -3.21 -26.59
CA ASP A 185 11.75 -4.65 -26.40
C ASP A 185 11.12 -5.07 -25.06
N TYR A 186 10.64 -4.13 -24.24
CA TYR A 186 10.07 -4.40 -22.92
C TYR A 186 8.56 -4.23 -22.88
N CYS A 187 7.86 -5.30 -22.55
CA CYS A 187 6.42 -5.36 -22.35
C CYS A 187 6.06 -5.20 -20.88
N LEU A 188 5.01 -4.44 -20.60
CA LEU A 188 4.37 -4.39 -19.30
C LEU A 188 3.92 -5.81 -18.92
N SER A 189 4.25 -6.25 -17.72
CA SER A 189 4.22 -7.64 -17.33
C SER A 189 3.82 -7.80 -15.86
N LEU A 190 3.29 -8.97 -15.50
CA LEU A 190 3.18 -9.39 -14.10
C LEU A 190 4.50 -10.06 -13.68
N SER A 191 5.02 -9.71 -12.51
CA SER A 191 6.28 -10.26 -12.03
C SER A 191 6.24 -11.79 -11.99
N ARG A 192 7.12 -12.43 -12.78
CA ARG A 192 7.21 -13.89 -12.97
C ARG A 192 5.89 -14.54 -13.43
N GLY A 193 5.00 -13.78 -14.07
CA GLY A 193 3.68 -14.26 -14.50
C GLY A 193 2.73 -14.63 -13.37
N SER A 194 3.03 -14.28 -12.11
CA SER A 194 2.13 -14.55 -10.98
C SER A 194 0.86 -13.72 -11.10
N THR A 195 -0.27 -14.30 -10.69
CA THR A 195 -1.60 -13.66 -10.68
C THR A 195 -2.12 -13.44 -9.26
N GLU A 196 -1.26 -13.62 -8.25
CA GLU A 196 -1.62 -13.37 -6.85
C GLU A 196 -1.84 -11.88 -6.59
N ASN A 197 -2.79 -11.55 -5.71
CA ASN A 197 -2.94 -10.17 -5.24
C ASN A 197 -1.65 -9.71 -4.55
N GLY A 198 -1.24 -8.47 -4.85
CA GLY A 198 0.04 -7.90 -4.43
C GLY A 198 1.20 -8.16 -5.40
N VAL A 199 1.03 -8.99 -6.45
CA VAL A 199 2.09 -9.16 -7.46
C VAL A 199 2.40 -7.82 -8.13
N ARG A 200 3.69 -7.49 -8.25
CA ARG A 200 4.14 -6.26 -8.86
C ARG A 200 3.90 -6.25 -10.37
N ILE A 201 3.55 -5.08 -10.88
CA ILE A 201 3.63 -4.79 -12.31
C ILE A 201 5.07 -4.42 -12.65
N THR A 202 5.65 -5.12 -13.61
CA THR A 202 7.04 -4.97 -14.07
C THR A 202 7.07 -4.64 -15.57
N ALA A 203 8.27 -4.39 -16.08
CA ALA A 203 8.52 -4.43 -17.52
C ALA A 203 9.58 -5.51 -17.80
N ASP A 204 9.17 -6.54 -18.52
CA ASP A 204 10.02 -7.67 -18.87
C ASP A 204 10.21 -7.70 -20.39
N LYS A 205 11.21 -8.44 -20.88
CA LYS A 205 11.35 -8.60 -22.33
C LYS A 205 10.08 -9.17 -22.93
N CYS A 206 9.60 -8.58 -24.00
CA CYS A 206 8.45 -9.09 -24.73
C CYS A 206 8.73 -10.52 -25.17
N GLU A 207 7.87 -11.45 -24.78
CA GLU A 207 8.02 -12.86 -25.14
C GLU A 207 7.72 -13.06 -26.65
N PRO A 208 8.37 -14.03 -27.32
CA PRO A 208 8.06 -14.34 -28.72
C PRO A 208 6.58 -14.71 -28.90
N ASP A 209 6.05 -15.51 -27.97
CA ASP A 209 4.63 -15.83 -27.88
C ASP A 209 3.90 -14.77 -27.05
N VAL A 210 2.67 -14.44 -27.43
CA VAL A 210 1.87 -13.44 -26.71
C VAL A 210 1.30 -14.05 -25.42
N ALA A 211 2.08 -13.97 -24.34
CA ALA A 211 1.69 -14.51 -23.04
C ALA A 211 0.61 -13.64 -22.35
N PRO A 212 -0.42 -14.23 -21.71
CA PRO A 212 -1.50 -13.49 -21.06
C PRO A 212 -1.05 -12.48 -20.00
N HIS A 213 0.06 -12.77 -19.30
CA HIS A 213 0.60 -11.90 -18.26
C HIS A 213 1.32 -10.66 -18.81
N GLN A 214 1.48 -10.58 -20.15
CA GLN A 214 1.96 -9.39 -20.87
C GLN A 214 0.84 -8.67 -21.65
N GLN A 215 -0.41 -9.09 -21.46
CA GLN A 215 -1.58 -8.52 -22.15
C GLN A 215 -2.47 -7.75 -21.18
N TRP A 216 -2.97 -6.61 -21.64
CA TRP A 216 -3.69 -5.65 -20.81
C TRP A 216 -4.93 -5.12 -21.50
N THR A 217 -5.95 -4.78 -20.70
CA THR A 217 -7.18 -4.16 -21.18
C THR A 217 -7.53 -2.96 -20.32
N PHE A 218 -7.99 -1.89 -20.96
CA PHE A 218 -8.61 -0.76 -20.29
C PHE A 218 -10.12 -0.90 -20.38
N ASN A 219 -10.80 -0.84 -19.24
CA ASN A 219 -12.24 -0.89 -19.18
C ASN A 219 -12.79 0.55 -19.12
N ALA A 220 -13.57 0.93 -20.13
CA ALA A 220 -14.12 2.28 -20.22
C ALA A 220 -15.29 2.53 -19.25
N GLU A 221 -15.96 1.48 -18.77
CA GLU A 221 -17.12 1.61 -17.86
C GLU A 221 -16.70 1.94 -16.43
N ASP A 222 -15.64 1.29 -15.93
CA ASP A 222 -15.15 1.47 -14.55
C ASP A 222 -13.79 2.22 -14.47
N GLY A 223 -13.18 2.53 -15.62
CA GLY A 223 -11.90 3.23 -15.69
C GLY A 223 -10.69 2.40 -15.26
N THR A 224 -10.86 1.09 -15.10
CA THR A 224 -9.82 0.20 -14.59
C THR A 224 -8.92 -0.36 -15.70
N MET A 225 -7.68 -0.64 -15.33
CA MET A 225 -6.76 -1.40 -16.16
C MET A 225 -6.62 -2.81 -15.58
N ARG A 226 -6.65 -3.84 -16.43
CA ARG A 226 -6.67 -5.26 -16.02
C ARG A 226 -5.71 -6.08 -16.86
N SER A 227 -5.14 -7.14 -16.27
CA SER A 227 -4.34 -8.12 -17.01
C SER A 227 -5.25 -9.19 -17.61
N LYS A 228 -4.93 -9.68 -18.81
CA LYS A 228 -5.63 -10.86 -19.37
C LYS A 228 -5.25 -12.17 -18.66
N ALA A 229 -4.21 -12.18 -17.84
CA ALA A 229 -3.88 -13.32 -16.97
C ALA A 229 -4.72 -13.37 -15.69
N SER A 230 -5.44 -12.30 -15.34
CA SER A 230 -6.23 -12.24 -14.10
C SER A 230 -7.21 -13.41 -14.00
N THR A 231 -7.16 -14.11 -12.87
CA THR A 231 -8.00 -15.29 -12.59
C THR A 231 -9.25 -14.96 -11.79
N SER A 232 -9.36 -13.73 -11.30
CA SER A 232 -10.50 -13.20 -10.55
C SER A 232 -10.73 -11.72 -10.91
N ASN A 233 -11.62 -11.02 -10.20
CA ASN A 233 -11.91 -9.60 -10.43
C ASN A 233 -10.76 -8.72 -9.93
N GLN A 234 -9.67 -8.67 -10.69
CA GLN A 234 -8.44 -7.96 -10.35
C GLN A 234 -8.18 -6.76 -11.26
N CYS A 235 -7.62 -5.71 -10.65
CA CYS A 235 -7.32 -4.44 -11.26
C CYS A 235 -5.87 -4.03 -10.94
N VAL A 236 -5.26 -3.28 -11.85
CA VAL A 236 -3.99 -2.60 -11.57
C VAL A 236 -4.26 -1.54 -10.51
N THR A 237 -3.52 -1.60 -9.41
CA THR A 237 -3.58 -0.68 -8.28
C THR A 237 -2.25 0.04 -8.16
N THR A 238 -2.26 1.35 -8.28
CA THR A 238 -1.07 2.18 -8.06
C THR A 238 -0.81 2.41 -6.58
N GLY A 239 0.45 2.31 -6.17
CA GLY A 239 0.82 2.12 -4.77
C GLY A 239 0.40 0.74 -4.29
N TYR A 240 -0.64 0.73 -3.47
CA TYR A 240 -1.17 -0.45 -2.77
C TYR A 240 -2.66 -0.25 -2.49
N SER A 241 -3.38 -1.35 -2.21
CA SER A 241 -4.81 -1.30 -1.86
C SER A 241 -5.04 -0.50 -0.59
N PHE A 242 -6.10 0.30 -0.53
CA PHE A 242 -6.37 1.13 0.65
C PHE A 242 -6.76 0.32 1.88
N VAL A 243 -7.52 -0.76 1.68
CA VAL A 243 -7.83 -1.70 2.76
C VAL A 243 -6.76 -2.77 2.79
N GLN A 244 -6.10 -2.87 3.94
CA GLN A 244 -5.15 -3.92 4.22
C GLN A 244 -5.54 -4.62 5.51
N ALA A 245 -5.21 -5.91 5.60
CA ALA A 245 -5.44 -6.67 6.81
C ALA A 245 -4.31 -7.65 7.09
N ALA A 246 -4.14 -7.97 8.37
CA ALA A 246 -3.31 -9.07 8.83
C ALA A 246 -4.06 -9.84 9.93
N ALA A 247 -4.05 -11.17 9.83
CA ALA A 247 -4.75 -12.06 10.74
C ALA A 247 -3.76 -12.96 11.50
N PHE A 248 -4.06 -13.22 12.77
CA PHE A 248 -3.21 -13.98 13.67
C PHE A 248 -4.02 -14.92 14.56
N VAL A 249 -3.37 -15.98 15.03
CA VAL A 249 -3.84 -16.80 16.16
C VAL A 249 -2.82 -16.67 17.30
N THR A 250 -3.28 -16.27 18.47
CA THR A 250 -2.42 -16.09 19.67
C THR A 250 -2.08 -17.44 20.33
N PRO A 251 -1.09 -17.50 21.23
CA PRO A 251 -0.80 -18.71 22.01
C PRO A 251 -1.99 -19.21 22.84
N GLU A 252 -2.86 -18.30 23.27
CA GLU A 252 -4.11 -18.61 23.97
C GLU A 252 -5.26 -18.99 23.01
N ASN A 253 -4.95 -19.25 21.74
CA ASN A 253 -5.87 -19.66 20.69
C ASN A 253 -7.00 -18.65 20.39
N ARG A 254 -6.77 -17.35 20.64
CA ARG A 254 -7.64 -16.26 20.18
C ARG A 254 -7.29 -15.87 18.75
N LYS A 255 -8.29 -15.45 17.97
CA LYS A 255 -8.10 -14.89 16.63
C LYS A 255 -8.03 -13.37 16.72
N VAL A 256 -7.09 -12.79 16.00
CA VAL A 256 -6.87 -11.35 15.94
C VAL A 256 -6.82 -10.93 14.48
N LEU A 257 -7.64 -9.96 14.11
CA LEU A 257 -7.63 -9.35 12.78
C LEU A 257 -7.39 -7.85 12.94
N VAL A 258 -6.32 -7.36 12.35
CA VAL A 258 -6.06 -5.92 12.25
C VAL A 258 -6.41 -5.49 10.83
N VAL A 259 -7.27 -4.47 10.70
CA VAL A 259 -7.69 -3.89 9.41
C VAL A 259 -7.37 -2.41 9.41
N LEU A 260 -6.65 -1.97 8.38
CA LEU A 260 -6.30 -0.57 8.12
C LEU A 260 -7.04 -0.11 6.87
N ASN A 261 -7.69 1.05 6.94
CA ASN A 261 -8.25 1.76 5.79
C ASN A 261 -7.49 3.08 5.61
N GLU A 262 -6.68 3.16 4.56
CA GLU A 262 -5.97 4.39 4.19
C GLU A 262 -6.76 5.29 3.24
N ASN A 263 -7.98 4.90 2.83
CA ASN A 263 -8.82 5.73 1.97
C ASN A 263 -9.38 6.94 2.73
N THR A 264 -9.73 8.00 2.01
CA THR A 264 -10.47 9.16 2.54
C THR A 264 -11.96 8.90 2.69
N GLU A 265 -12.43 7.71 2.31
CA GLU A 265 -13.79 7.23 2.46
C GLU A 265 -13.85 6.04 3.42
N PRO A 266 -14.97 5.82 4.13
CA PRO A 266 -15.18 4.60 4.92
C PRO A 266 -15.09 3.34 4.05
N ALA A 267 -14.56 2.27 4.63
CA ALA A 267 -14.58 0.95 4.03
C ALA A 267 -15.61 0.08 4.77
N ASP A 268 -16.70 -0.26 4.09
CA ASP A 268 -17.68 -1.23 4.55
C ASP A 268 -17.33 -2.62 4.00
N PHE A 269 -17.33 -3.62 4.89
CA PHE A 269 -16.96 -4.98 4.52
C PHE A 269 -17.52 -6.01 5.51
N GLN A 270 -17.42 -7.28 5.13
CA GLN A 270 -17.76 -8.40 5.98
C GLN A 270 -16.50 -9.10 6.47
N VAL A 271 -16.44 -9.38 7.77
CA VAL A 271 -15.47 -10.33 8.31
C VAL A 271 -16.11 -11.70 8.35
N GLN A 272 -15.60 -12.62 7.52
CA GLN A 272 -16.10 -13.99 7.43
C GLN A 272 -15.09 -14.99 7.99
N VAL A 273 -15.56 -15.90 8.84
CA VAL A 273 -14.76 -16.98 9.45
C VAL A 273 -15.58 -18.26 9.44
N GLY A 274 -15.37 -19.12 8.44
CA GLY A 274 -16.27 -20.23 8.18
C GLY A 274 -17.67 -19.71 7.84
N ASP A 275 -18.68 -20.15 8.60
CA ASP A 275 -20.07 -19.71 8.42
C ASP A 275 -20.42 -18.44 9.21
N ALA A 276 -19.52 -17.98 10.10
CA ALA A 276 -19.73 -16.77 10.87
C ALA A 276 -19.41 -15.54 10.03
N VAL A 277 -20.33 -14.58 9.99
CA VAL A 277 -20.19 -13.31 9.26
C VAL A 277 -20.48 -12.16 10.21
N LEU A 278 -19.64 -11.12 10.14
CA LEU A 278 -19.82 -9.85 10.83
C LEU A 278 -19.77 -8.71 9.81
N ASP A 279 -20.90 -8.03 9.64
CA ASP A 279 -20.94 -6.75 8.94
C ASP A 279 -20.26 -5.66 9.78
N THR A 280 -19.30 -4.96 9.20
CA THR A 280 -18.53 -3.95 9.92
C THR A 280 -17.98 -2.89 8.96
N SER A 281 -17.41 -1.85 9.55
CA SER A 281 -16.75 -0.79 8.82
C SER A 281 -15.47 -0.32 9.51
N VAL A 282 -14.57 0.24 8.71
CA VAL A 282 -13.42 1.01 9.16
C VAL A 282 -13.51 2.39 8.54
N LEU A 283 -13.60 3.42 9.39
CA LEU A 283 -13.74 4.80 8.95
C LEU A 283 -12.56 5.25 8.07
N ALA A 284 -12.77 6.35 7.35
CA ALA A 284 -11.73 7.01 6.56
C ALA A 284 -10.45 7.20 7.38
N GLY A 285 -9.34 6.72 6.83
CA GLY A 285 -8.02 6.84 7.43
C GLY A 285 -7.81 6.14 8.78
N ALA A 286 -8.69 5.20 9.17
CA ALA A 286 -8.67 4.56 10.48
C ALA A 286 -8.08 3.14 10.45
N ILE A 287 -7.75 2.64 11.64
CA ILE A 287 -7.32 1.26 11.89
C ILE A 287 -8.24 0.65 12.95
N ARG A 288 -8.51 -0.65 12.84
CA ARG A 288 -9.36 -1.39 13.78
C ARG A 288 -8.81 -2.79 14.03
N THR A 289 -8.85 -3.22 15.29
CA THR A 289 -8.48 -4.58 15.68
C THR A 289 -9.71 -5.32 16.19
N TYR A 290 -9.95 -6.50 15.65
CA TYR A 290 -11.01 -7.43 16.04
C TYR A 290 -10.36 -8.60 16.78
N VAL A 291 -10.98 -9.04 17.88
CA VAL A 291 -10.51 -10.18 18.66
C VAL A 291 -11.70 -11.06 19.02
N TRP A 292 -11.59 -12.36 18.78
CA TRP A 292 -12.62 -13.35 19.12
C TRP A 292 -12.02 -14.73 19.42
#